data_AF-A0A661YDD0-F1
#
_entry.id   AF-A0A661YDD0-F1
#
_cell.length_a   1.000
_cell.length_b   1.000
_cell.length_c   1.000
_cell.angle_alpha   90.00
_cell.angle_beta   90.00
_cell.angle_gamma   90.00
#
_symmetry.space_group_name_H-M   'P 1'
#
loop_
_entity.id
_entity.type
_entity.pdbx_description
1 polymer ?
#
loop_
_entity_poly.entity_id
_entity_poly.type
_entity_poly.pdbx_seq_one_letter_code
_entity_poly.pdbx_strand_id
1 'polypeptide(L)'
;SVRGTSMSIRKMELAKQGKPGAPCTKSFLKYNTEYTDRPICTASRQYQIQKLKELEQLHLSEKEHEDAYNQIIEKECLCVGLGVDSKKSKNIPVKLIDKVSVCPGPNMAYFSNEISFQTMVDHIYGRKNILDDRPRPHMFLKELGMYIDIYKDKLEAFLKNPDDKKEIKQLALFKKNMFEGIQYYKKLFSEKILKKYITGTDLSL
;
A
#
# COMPACT_ATOMS: atom_id res chain seq x y z
N SER A 1 3.62 3.80 -2.36
CA SER A 1 4.80 3.85 -1.44
C SER A 1 4.54 4.93 -0.39
N VAL A 2 5.31 4.99 0.70
CA VAL A 2 5.21 6.14 1.61
C VAL A 2 5.72 7.37 0.88
N ARG A 3 4.83 8.37 0.77
CA ARG A 3 5.18 9.67 0.19
C ARG A 3 6.31 10.30 1.01
N GLY A 4 7.24 10.96 0.35
CA GLY A 4 8.37 11.63 1.01
C GLY A 4 9.58 10.74 1.32
N THR A 5 9.51 9.43 1.07
CA THR A 5 10.72 8.59 1.11
C THR A 5 11.68 8.97 -0.02
N SER A 6 12.98 8.74 0.18
CA SER A 6 14.00 9.16 -0.79
C SER A 6 13.83 8.51 -2.18
N MET A 7 13.28 7.29 -2.27
CA MET A 7 12.89 6.69 -3.55
C MET A 7 11.63 7.33 -4.14
N SER A 8 10.62 7.64 -3.31
CA SER A 8 9.42 8.36 -3.75
C SER A 8 9.76 9.75 -4.29
N ILE A 9 10.71 10.47 -3.69
CA ILE A 9 11.17 11.77 -4.17
C ILE A 9 11.83 11.62 -5.54
N ARG A 10 12.76 10.67 -5.67
CA ARG A 10 13.43 10.36 -6.94
C ARG A 10 12.44 10.00 -8.05
N LYS A 11 11.40 9.22 -7.75
CA LYS A 11 10.32 8.88 -8.70
C LYS A 11 9.68 10.15 -9.26
N MET A 12 9.31 11.10 -8.40
CA MET A 12 8.70 12.36 -8.80
C MET A 12 9.66 13.24 -9.60
N GLU A 13 10.94 13.29 -9.22
CA GLU A 13 11.98 14.02 -9.99
C GLU A 13 12.13 13.45 -11.41
N LEU A 14 12.17 12.12 -11.53
CA LEU A 14 12.25 11.44 -12.82
C LEU A 14 11.02 11.72 -13.70
N ALA A 15 9.82 11.71 -13.12
CA ALA A 15 8.60 12.07 -13.83
C ALA A 15 8.64 13.52 -14.33
N LYS A 16 9.05 14.48 -13.48
CA LYS A 16 9.22 15.90 -13.85
C LYS A 16 10.24 16.13 -14.97
N GLN A 17 11.26 15.27 -15.06
CA GLN A 17 12.27 15.31 -16.13
C GLN A 17 11.80 14.64 -17.45
N GLY A 18 10.55 14.20 -17.54
CA GLY A 18 10.05 13.44 -18.69
C GLY A 18 10.67 12.05 -18.81
N LYS A 19 11.24 11.50 -17.72
CA LYS A 19 11.87 10.18 -17.67
C LYS A 19 11.23 9.27 -16.61
N PRO A 20 9.89 9.15 -16.57
CA PRO A 20 9.19 8.38 -15.54
C PRO A 20 9.67 6.92 -15.51
N GLY A 21 9.68 6.34 -14.32
CA GLY A 21 10.18 5.00 -14.07
C GLY A 21 11.71 4.88 -14.05
N ALA A 22 12.18 3.77 -13.49
CA ALA A 22 13.61 3.48 -13.38
C ALA A 22 14.08 2.44 -14.42
N PRO A 23 15.35 2.45 -14.86
CA PRO A 23 15.93 1.33 -15.59
C PRO A 23 15.84 0.05 -14.74
N CYS A 24 15.29 -1.02 -15.30
CA CYS A 24 15.11 -2.27 -14.57
C CYS A 24 16.42 -3.08 -14.55
N THR A 25 17.33 -2.74 -13.63
CA THR A 25 18.64 -3.41 -13.50
C THR A 25 18.60 -4.74 -12.74
N LYS A 26 17.54 -4.97 -11.95
CA LYS A 26 17.42 -6.15 -11.06
C LYS A 26 16.48 -7.23 -11.57
N SER A 27 15.47 -6.87 -12.35
CA SER A 27 14.57 -7.84 -12.99
C SER A 27 13.74 -8.76 -12.08
N PHE A 28 13.75 -8.58 -10.74
CA PHE A 28 13.03 -9.48 -9.82
C PHE A 28 11.50 -9.38 -9.88
N LEU A 29 10.95 -8.22 -10.24
CA LEU A 29 9.49 -7.95 -10.26
C LEU A 29 8.96 -7.76 -11.69
N LYS A 30 9.41 -8.59 -12.63
CA LYS A 30 8.94 -8.61 -14.02
C LYS A 30 7.84 -9.64 -14.18
N TYR A 31 6.64 -9.21 -14.51
CA TYR A 31 5.48 -10.11 -14.67
C TYR A 31 4.42 -9.60 -15.66
N ASN A 32 4.55 -8.38 -16.19
CA ASN A 32 3.57 -7.80 -17.11
C ASN A 32 4.10 -7.93 -18.55
N THR A 33 3.26 -8.43 -19.47
CA THR A 33 3.58 -8.65 -20.90
C THR A 33 2.73 -7.77 -21.82
N GLU A 34 2.18 -6.66 -21.31
CA GLU A 34 1.24 -5.79 -22.03
C GLU A 34 1.86 -5.18 -23.31
N TYR A 35 3.16 -4.91 -23.29
CA TYR A 35 3.86 -4.25 -24.41
C TYR A 35 5.01 -5.04 -25.02
N THR A 36 5.36 -6.19 -24.44
CA THR A 36 6.51 -7.00 -24.84
C THR A 36 6.28 -8.47 -24.56
N ASP A 37 6.76 -9.35 -25.45
CA ASP A 37 6.69 -10.81 -25.27
C ASP A 37 7.40 -11.28 -23.99
N ARG A 38 8.52 -10.61 -23.66
CA ARG A 38 9.23 -10.84 -22.40
C ARG A 38 8.59 -10.00 -21.30
N PRO A 39 8.31 -10.56 -20.11
CA PRO A 39 7.71 -9.78 -19.04
C PRO A 39 8.60 -8.62 -18.61
N ILE A 40 8.00 -7.45 -18.45
CA ILE A 40 8.61 -6.24 -17.93
C ILE A 40 7.97 -5.82 -16.60
N CYS A 41 8.63 -4.92 -15.89
CA CYS A 41 8.17 -4.40 -14.62
C CYS A 41 7.33 -3.14 -14.86
N THR A 42 6.17 -3.01 -14.24
CA THR A 42 5.29 -1.84 -14.39
C THR A 42 5.88 -0.56 -13.81
N ALA A 43 6.89 -0.67 -12.92
CA ALA A 43 7.66 0.46 -12.41
C ALA A 43 8.89 0.81 -13.28
N SER A 44 9.11 0.08 -14.38
CA SER A 44 10.23 0.33 -15.28
C SER A 44 9.95 1.52 -16.19
N ARG A 45 11.02 2.22 -16.58
CA ARG A 45 10.94 3.29 -17.57
C ARG A 45 10.33 2.84 -18.89
N GLN A 46 10.69 1.63 -19.33
CA GLN A 46 10.16 1.06 -20.56
C GLN A 46 8.63 0.99 -20.53
N TYR A 47 8.07 0.40 -19.47
CA TYR A 47 6.62 0.27 -19.31
C TYR A 47 5.94 1.64 -19.19
N GLN A 48 6.43 2.51 -18.29
CA GLN A 48 5.75 3.80 -18.03
C GLN A 48 5.76 4.72 -19.25
N ILE A 49 6.85 4.76 -20.04
CA ILE A 49 6.86 5.53 -21.29
C ILE A 49 5.84 4.98 -22.29
N GLN A 50 5.73 3.67 -22.43
CA GLN A 50 4.76 3.06 -23.36
C GLN A 50 3.32 3.34 -22.92
N LYS A 51 3.03 3.20 -21.61
CA LYS A 51 1.68 3.47 -21.07
C LYS A 51 1.28 4.94 -21.18
N LEU A 52 2.23 5.87 -21.02
CA LEU A 52 1.97 7.30 -21.19
C LEU A 52 1.69 7.67 -22.66
N LYS A 53 2.40 7.04 -23.61
CA LYS A 53 2.10 7.23 -25.04
C LYS A 53 0.71 6.74 -25.42
N GLU A 54 0.26 5.64 -24.84
CA GLU A 54 -1.11 5.15 -25.01
C GLU A 54 -2.11 6.15 -24.40
N LEU A 55 -1.83 6.68 -23.20
CA LEU A 55 -2.67 7.67 -22.55
C LEU A 55 -2.88 8.93 -23.40
N GLU A 56 -1.82 9.42 -24.05
CA GLU A 56 -1.87 10.60 -24.94
C GLU A 56 -2.82 10.39 -26.14
N GLN A 57 -3.08 9.15 -26.55
CA GLN A 57 -3.96 8.82 -27.68
C GLN A 57 -5.45 8.71 -27.29
N LEU A 58 -5.76 8.65 -25.99
CA LEU A 58 -7.14 8.43 -25.51
C LEU A 58 -8.01 9.70 -25.52
N HIS A 59 -7.42 10.88 -25.80
CA HIS A 59 -8.13 12.17 -25.87
C HIS A 59 -9.09 12.41 -24.70
N LEU A 60 -8.65 12.07 -23.48
CA LEU A 60 -9.44 12.18 -22.26
C LEU A 60 -9.63 13.65 -21.84
N SER A 61 -10.62 13.90 -20.99
CA SER A 61 -10.72 15.19 -20.30
C SER A 61 -9.47 15.45 -19.44
N GLU A 62 -9.16 16.72 -19.18
CA GLU A 62 -7.97 17.12 -18.42
C GLU A 62 -7.86 16.38 -17.07
N LYS A 63 -8.99 16.30 -16.34
CA LYS A 63 -9.06 15.61 -15.06
C LYS A 63 -8.79 14.11 -15.18
N GLU A 64 -9.43 13.44 -16.13
CA GLU A 64 -9.24 11.99 -16.33
C GLU A 64 -7.82 11.67 -16.81
N HIS A 65 -7.24 12.54 -17.63
CA HIS A 65 -5.86 12.42 -18.07
C HIS A 65 -4.88 12.57 -16.89
N GLU A 66 -5.07 13.58 -16.03
CA GLU A 66 -4.24 13.77 -14.83
C GLU A 66 -4.34 12.58 -13.86
N ASP A 67 -5.55 12.08 -13.60
CA ASP A 67 -5.78 10.91 -12.74
C ASP A 67 -5.07 9.67 -13.31
N ALA A 68 -5.20 9.41 -14.61
CA ALA A 68 -4.54 8.29 -15.28
C ALA A 68 -3.01 8.44 -15.28
N TYR A 69 -2.50 9.65 -15.55
CA TYR A 69 -1.08 9.96 -15.50
C TYR A 69 -0.50 9.64 -14.12
N ASN A 70 -1.15 10.13 -13.06
CA ASN A 70 -0.74 9.93 -11.68
C ASN A 70 -0.73 8.44 -11.30
N GLN A 71 -1.71 7.66 -11.75
CA GLN A 71 -1.74 6.21 -11.53
C GLN A 71 -0.56 5.48 -12.20
N ILE A 72 -0.18 5.89 -13.42
CA ILE A 72 0.95 5.29 -14.16
C ILE A 72 2.27 5.57 -13.43
N ILE A 73 2.50 6.83 -13.05
CA ILE A 73 3.77 7.24 -12.41
C ILE A 73 3.84 6.90 -10.92
N GLU A 74 2.75 6.43 -10.30
CA GLU A 74 2.73 6.11 -8.86
C GLU A 74 3.70 4.98 -8.51
N LYS A 75 3.96 4.06 -9.47
CA LYS A 75 4.81 2.88 -9.28
C LYS A 75 6.30 3.25 -9.22
N GLU A 76 7.00 2.81 -8.17
CA GLU A 76 8.45 2.99 -7.98
C GLU A 76 9.23 1.67 -7.94
N CYS A 77 10.56 1.75 -8.06
CA CYS A 77 11.43 0.56 -8.11
C CYS A 77 11.68 -0.05 -6.71
N LEU A 78 10.83 -0.99 -6.29
CA LEU A 78 10.97 -1.70 -5.02
C LEU A 78 12.24 -2.56 -4.94
N CYS A 79 12.68 -3.17 -6.05
CA CYS A 79 13.87 -4.03 -6.08
C CYS A 79 15.14 -3.28 -5.63
N VAL A 80 15.25 -2.01 -6.01
CA VAL A 80 16.37 -1.15 -5.61
C VAL A 80 16.07 -0.51 -4.26
N GLY A 81 14.89 0.12 -4.11
CA GLY A 81 14.55 0.87 -2.90
C GLY A 81 14.62 0.03 -1.62
N LEU A 82 14.07 -1.18 -1.63
CA LEU A 82 14.12 -2.09 -0.47
C LEU A 82 15.49 -2.75 -0.31
N GLY A 83 16.17 -3.05 -1.43
CA GLY A 83 17.48 -3.71 -1.41
C GLY A 83 18.61 -2.81 -0.90
N VAL A 84 18.54 -1.51 -1.18
CA VAL A 84 19.52 -0.51 -0.72
C VAL A 84 19.45 -0.36 0.79
N ASP A 85 18.25 -0.29 1.36
CA ASP A 85 18.05 -0.17 2.80
C ASP A 85 18.70 -1.32 3.57
N SER A 86 18.44 -2.56 3.13
CA SER A 86 19.05 -3.76 3.71
C SER A 86 20.59 -3.74 3.64
N LYS A 87 21.17 -3.27 2.53
CA LYS A 87 22.63 -3.17 2.39
C LYS A 87 23.23 -2.10 3.30
N LYS A 88 22.58 -0.93 3.39
CA LYS A 88 23.01 0.16 4.27
C LYS A 88 23.03 -0.28 5.73
N SER A 89 22.00 -1.02 6.17
CA SER A 89 21.93 -1.54 7.55
C SER A 89 23.09 -2.49 7.92
N LYS A 90 23.74 -3.09 6.91
CA LYS A 90 24.86 -4.04 7.08
C LYS A 90 26.20 -3.47 6.61
N ASN A 91 26.31 -2.16 6.37
CA ASN A 91 27.50 -1.50 5.84
C ASN A 91 28.03 -2.12 4.53
N ILE A 92 27.14 -2.68 3.70
CA ILE A 92 27.50 -3.25 2.39
C ILE A 92 27.50 -2.13 1.33
N PRO A 93 28.58 -1.94 0.55
CA PRO A 93 28.65 -0.89 -0.46
C PRO A 93 27.50 -0.92 -1.48
N VAL A 94 26.93 0.26 -1.74
CA VAL A 94 25.83 0.46 -2.70
C VAL A 94 26.39 1.16 -3.95
N LYS A 95 26.38 0.47 -5.10
CA LYS A 95 27.13 0.89 -6.30
C LYS A 95 26.42 1.88 -7.24
N LEU A 96 25.10 2.08 -7.13
CA LEU A 96 24.32 2.76 -8.18
C LEU A 96 23.41 3.89 -7.67
N ILE A 97 22.57 3.58 -6.70
CA ILE A 97 21.52 4.47 -6.20
C ILE A 97 21.43 4.22 -4.70
N ASP A 98 21.51 5.29 -3.91
CA ASP A 98 21.47 5.24 -2.44
C ASP A 98 20.07 5.51 -1.87
N LYS A 99 19.07 5.71 -2.73
CA LYS A 99 17.68 5.97 -2.37
C LYS A 99 17.00 4.69 -1.87
N VAL A 100 16.15 4.85 -0.87
CA VAL A 100 15.46 3.77 -0.15
C VAL A 100 13.94 3.91 -0.25
N SER A 101 13.26 2.78 -0.26
CA SER A 101 11.80 2.67 -0.10
C SER A 101 11.51 2.13 1.30
N VAL A 102 10.43 2.59 1.92
CA VAL A 102 9.97 2.09 3.22
C VAL A 102 8.57 1.51 3.04
N CYS A 103 8.33 0.31 3.58
CA CYS A 103 7.02 -0.31 3.62
C CYS A 103 6.49 -0.25 5.06
N PRO A 104 5.66 0.74 5.41
CA PRO A 104 5.15 0.86 6.76
C PRO A 104 3.90 0.01 6.93
N GLY A 105 3.63 -0.35 8.18
CA GLY A 105 2.31 -0.81 8.57
C GLY A 105 1.29 0.36 8.54
N PRO A 106 -0.01 0.08 8.32
CA PRO A 106 -1.06 1.10 8.30
C PRO A 106 -1.16 1.87 9.63
N ASN A 107 -0.72 1.27 10.74
CA ASN A 107 -0.70 1.90 12.06
C ASN A 107 0.38 2.99 12.20
N MET A 108 1.34 3.10 11.28
CA MET A 108 2.35 4.16 11.33
C MET A 108 1.73 5.56 11.23
N ALA A 109 0.53 5.69 10.63
CA ALA A 109 -0.16 6.97 10.45
C ALA A 109 -0.51 7.70 11.77
N TYR A 110 -0.49 6.99 12.90
CA TYR A 110 -0.80 7.52 14.23
C TYR A 110 0.44 8.01 15.00
N PHE A 111 1.64 7.84 14.44
CA PHE A 111 2.89 8.33 15.03
C PHE A 111 3.31 9.61 14.29
N SER A 112 3.61 10.66 15.05
CA SER A 112 3.89 12.00 14.51
C SER A 112 5.25 12.57 14.94
N ASN A 113 5.95 11.89 15.85
CA ASN A 113 7.18 12.40 16.47
C ASN A 113 8.38 11.48 16.22
N GLU A 114 9.54 12.10 16.04
CA GLU A 114 10.82 11.39 16.15
C GLU A 114 11.10 11.08 17.62
N ILE A 115 11.35 9.81 17.94
CA ILE A 115 11.56 9.37 19.32
C ILE A 115 12.73 8.40 19.41
N SER A 116 13.33 8.32 20.61
CA SER A 116 14.34 7.32 20.89
C SER A 116 13.75 5.91 20.89
N PHE A 117 14.60 4.91 20.63
CA PHE A 117 14.22 3.51 20.72
C PHE A 117 13.67 3.14 22.10
N GLN A 118 14.28 3.66 23.17
CA GLN A 118 13.81 3.44 24.53
C GLN A 118 12.37 3.92 24.72
N THR A 119 12.05 5.12 24.22
CA THR A 119 10.69 5.67 24.31
C THR A 119 9.68 4.85 23.51
N MET A 120 10.06 4.33 22.34
CA MET A 120 9.22 3.41 21.56
C MET A 120 8.98 2.09 22.31
N VAL A 121 10.02 1.54 22.95
CA VAL A 121 9.93 0.33 23.77
C VAL A 121 9.01 0.58 24.97
N ASP A 122 9.14 1.72 25.65
CA ASP A 122 8.24 2.11 26.74
C ASP A 122 6.79 2.22 26.26
N HIS A 123 6.56 2.68 25.04
CA HIS A 123 5.22 2.70 24.45
C HIS A 123 4.65 1.30 24.19
N ILE A 124 5.43 0.42 23.58
CA ILE A 124 5.02 -0.96 23.27
C ILE A 124 4.60 -1.71 24.54
N TYR A 125 5.28 -1.46 25.65
CA TYR A 125 5.00 -2.09 26.94
C TYR A 125 4.07 -1.27 27.86
N GLY A 126 3.45 -0.19 27.36
CA GLY A 126 2.47 0.59 28.11
C GLY A 126 3.04 1.46 29.23
N ARG A 127 4.36 1.63 29.33
CA ARG A 127 5.02 2.53 30.31
C ARG A 127 4.88 4.00 29.92
N LYS A 128 4.73 4.30 28.63
CA LYS A 128 4.50 5.66 28.10
C LYS A 128 3.46 5.64 26.98
N ASN A 129 2.70 6.72 26.83
CA ASN A 129 1.90 6.94 25.63
C ASN A 129 2.60 7.99 24.75
N ILE A 130 2.84 7.66 23.48
CA ILE A 130 3.47 8.56 22.49
C ILE A 130 2.52 8.93 21.35
N LEU A 131 1.30 8.38 21.39
CA LEU A 131 0.25 8.71 20.44
C LEU A 131 -0.40 10.02 20.90
N ASP A 132 -0.81 10.82 19.94
CA ASP A 132 -1.65 11.98 20.21
C ASP A 132 -3.12 11.56 20.45
N ASP A 133 -3.96 12.53 20.77
CA ASP A 133 -5.38 12.31 21.11
C ASP A 133 -6.26 12.00 19.87
N ARG A 134 -5.68 11.77 18.69
CA ARG A 134 -6.45 11.41 17.51
C ARG A 134 -7.09 10.03 17.70
N PRO A 135 -8.37 9.85 17.31
CA PRO A 135 -9.01 8.54 17.38
C PRO A 135 -8.24 7.48 16.61
N ARG A 136 -7.70 6.49 17.33
CA ARG A 136 -7.07 5.31 16.75
C ARG A 136 -8.01 4.11 16.84
N PRO A 137 -8.67 3.71 15.74
CA PRO A 137 -9.49 2.52 15.73
C PRO A 137 -8.65 1.28 16.02
N HIS A 138 -9.29 0.25 16.58
CA HIS A 138 -8.69 -1.07 16.70
C HIS A 138 -8.23 -1.59 15.33
N MET A 139 -7.11 -2.31 15.28
CA MET A 139 -6.51 -2.78 14.02
C MET A 139 -7.50 -3.46 13.07
N PHE A 140 -8.39 -4.32 13.59
CA PHE A 140 -9.44 -4.98 12.79
C PHE A 140 -10.46 -4.02 12.18
N LEU A 141 -10.84 -2.96 12.89
CA LEU A 141 -11.76 -1.95 12.35
C LEU A 141 -11.08 -1.12 11.28
N LYS A 142 -9.78 -0.79 11.48
CA LYS A 142 -9.00 -0.06 10.47
C LYS A 142 -8.86 -0.88 9.18
N GLU A 143 -8.52 -2.16 9.32
CA GLU A 143 -8.40 -3.09 8.19
C GLU A 143 -9.73 -3.28 7.48
N LEU A 144 -10.84 -3.48 8.22
CA LEU A 144 -12.17 -3.57 7.62
C LEU A 144 -12.54 -2.31 6.84
N GLY A 145 -12.25 -1.13 7.39
CA GLY A 145 -12.43 0.14 6.69
C GLY A 145 -11.68 0.18 5.35
N MET A 146 -10.42 -0.25 5.33
CA MET A 146 -9.64 -0.35 4.09
C MET A 146 -10.26 -1.31 3.07
N TYR A 147 -10.77 -2.46 3.51
CA TYR A 147 -11.46 -3.40 2.61
C TYR A 147 -12.77 -2.82 2.05
N ILE A 148 -13.51 -2.07 2.87
CA ILE A 148 -14.72 -1.36 2.43
C ILE A 148 -14.37 -0.31 1.37
N ASP A 149 -13.30 0.45 1.57
CA ASP A 149 -12.85 1.46 0.60
C ASP A 149 -12.46 0.80 -0.73
N ILE A 150 -11.67 -0.28 -0.70
CA ILE A 150 -11.33 -1.06 -1.91
C ILE A 150 -12.59 -1.59 -2.60
N TYR A 151 -13.57 -2.07 -1.84
CA TYR A 151 -14.83 -2.56 -2.39
C TYR A 151 -15.62 -1.45 -3.08
N LYS A 152 -15.66 -0.23 -2.50
CA LYS A 152 -16.30 0.94 -3.11
C LYS A 152 -15.60 1.33 -4.40
N ASP A 153 -14.27 1.44 -4.40
CA ASP A 153 -13.49 1.79 -5.60
C ASP A 153 -13.77 0.80 -6.75
N LYS A 154 -13.82 -0.49 -6.45
CA LYS A 154 -14.17 -1.52 -7.43
C LYS A 154 -15.61 -1.41 -7.92
N LEU A 155 -16.54 -1.11 -7.03
CA LEU A 155 -17.95 -0.92 -7.39
C LEU A 155 -18.13 0.30 -8.30
N GLU A 156 -17.49 1.42 -7.98
CA GLU A 156 -17.52 2.63 -8.81
C GLU A 156 -16.90 2.39 -10.19
N ALA A 157 -15.78 1.66 -10.26
CA ALA A 157 -15.19 1.25 -11.53
C ALA A 157 -16.14 0.36 -12.35
N PHE A 158 -16.81 -0.60 -11.71
CA PHE A 158 -17.80 -1.46 -12.34
C PHE A 158 -19.01 -0.68 -12.86
N LEU A 159 -19.50 0.33 -12.14
CA LEU A 159 -20.63 1.15 -12.57
C LEU A 159 -20.36 1.91 -13.89
N LYS A 160 -19.08 2.13 -14.25
CA LYS A 160 -18.69 2.70 -15.54
C LYS A 160 -18.77 1.70 -16.70
N ASN A 161 -18.76 0.39 -16.42
CA ASN A 161 -18.92 -0.67 -17.43
C ASN A 161 -19.70 -1.87 -16.84
N PRO A 162 -21.03 -1.76 -16.71
CA PRO A 162 -21.85 -2.73 -15.95
C PRO A 162 -21.97 -4.13 -16.57
N ASP A 163 -21.58 -4.30 -17.84
CA ASP A 163 -21.81 -5.54 -18.58
C ASP A 163 -20.72 -6.61 -18.34
N ASP A 164 -19.68 -6.28 -17.56
CA ASP A 164 -18.60 -7.23 -17.23
C ASP A 164 -19.08 -8.29 -16.21
N LYS A 165 -19.57 -9.42 -16.75
CA LYS A 165 -19.99 -10.59 -15.97
C LYS A 165 -18.90 -11.14 -15.05
N LYS A 166 -17.61 -10.95 -15.37
CA LYS A 166 -16.51 -11.41 -14.53
C LYS A 166 -16.37 -10.50 -13.32
N GLU A 167 -16.43 -9.18 -13.51
CA GLU A 167 -16.32 -8.21 -12.41
C GLU A 167 -17.52 -8.33 -11.46
N ILE A 168 -18.74 -8.59 -11.97
CA ILE A 168 -19.93 -8.90 -11.12
C ILE A 168 -19.65 -10.06 -10.17
N LYS A 169 -19.12 -11.17 -10.68
CA LYS A 169 -18.80 -12.36 -9.87
C LYS A 169 -17.72 -12.05 -8.83
N GLN A 170 -16.71 -11.26 -9.20
CA GLN A 170 -15.64 -10.86 -8.28
C GLN A 170 -16.17 -9.96 -7.16
N LEU A 171 -17.01 -8.97 -7.48
CA LEU A 171 -17.66 -8.12 -6.48
C LEU A 171 -18.54 -8.92 -5.53
N ALA A 172 -19.36 -9.84 -6.05
CA ALA A 172 -20.20 -10.71 -5.22
C ALA A 172 -19.36 -11.57 -4.26
N LEU A 173 -18.26 -12.15 -4.76
CA LEU A 173 -17.34 -12.95 -3.94
C LEU A 173 -16.62 -12.09 -2.90
N PHE A 174 -16.15 -10.90 -3.28
CA PHE A 174 -15.50 -9.96 -2.35
C PHE A 174 -16.46 -9.61 -1.21
N LYS A 175 -17.69 -9.21 -1.54
CA LYS A 175 -18.74 -8.90 -0.55
C LYS A 175 -18.94 -10.07 0.39
N LYS A 176 -19.15 -11.28 -0.15
CA LYS A 176 -19.33 -12.51 0.64
C LYS A 176 -18.18 -12.72 1.62
N ASN A 177 -16.94 -12.72 1.14
CA ASN A 177 -15.75 -12.95 1.96
C ASN A 177 -15.59 -11.89 3.06
N MET A 178 -15.91 -10.62 2.76
CA MET A 178 -15.88 -9.54 3.75
C MET A 178 -16.91 -9.77 4.87
N PHE A 179 -18.14 -10.15 4.53
CA PHE A 179 -19.17 -10.49 5.52
C PHE A 179 -18.78 -11.72 6.35
N GLU A 180 -18.22 -12.76 5.72
CA GLU A 180 -17.71 -13.94 6.43
C GLU A 180 -16.59 -13.58 7.41
N GLY A 181 -15.66 -12.69 7.02
CA GLY A 181 -14.62 -12.16 7.90
C GLY A 181 -15.20 -11.39 9.10
N ILE A 182 -16.20 -10.54 8.87
CA ILE A 182 -16.90 -9.84 9.96
C ILE A 182 -17.54 -10.83 10.93
N GLN A 183 -18.25 -11.85 10.42
CA GLN A 183 -18.90 -12.86 11.26
C GLN A 183 -17.89 -13.71 12.03
N TYR A 184 -16.78 -14.07 11.39
CA TYR A 184 -15.68 -14.77 12.04
C TYR A 184 -15.16 -13.98 13.26
N TYR A 185 -14.85 -12.69 13.08
CA TYR A 185 -14.39 -11.87 14.20
C TYR A 185 -15.46 -11.68 15.28
N LYS A 186 -16.73 -11.46 14.91
CA LYS A 186 -17.84 -11.40 15.87
C LYS A 186 -17.92 -12.65 16.74
N LYS A 187 -17.83 -13.84 16.11
CA LYS A 187 -17.81 -15.13 16.81
C LYS A 187 -16.59 -15.27 17.71
N LEU A 188 -15.39 -14.99 17.19
CA LEU A 188 -14.14 -15.09 17.94
C LEU A 188 -14.14 -14.21 19.19
N PHE A 189 -14.64 -12.97 19.08
CA PHE A 189 -14.74 -12.07 20.23
C PHE A 189 -15.83 -12.49 21.21
N SER A 190 -16.98 -12.96 20.72
CA SER A 190 -18.05 -13.46 21.58
C SER A 190 -17.56 -14.65 22.43
N GLU A 191 -16.87 -15.61 21.81
CA GLU A 191 -16.32 -16.79 22.51
C GLU A 191 -15.21 -16.42 23.51
N LYS A 192 -14.31 -15.50 23.14
CA LYS A 192 -13.21 -15.06 24.03
C LYS A 192 -13.68 -14.18 25.18
N ILE A 193 -14.63 -13.29 24.93
CA ILE A 193 -15.25 -12.45 25.96
C ILE A 193 -15.98 -13.36 26.95
N LEU A 194 -16.78 -14.32 26.46
CA LEU A 194 -17.46 -15.30 27.31
C LEU A 194 -16.47 -16.11 28.17
N LYS A 195 -15.34 -16.55 27.63
CA LYS A 195 -14.31 -17.21 28.45
C LYS A 195 -13.74 -16.31 29.54
N LYS A 196 -13.45 -15.03 29.26
CA LYS A 196 -12.94 -14.08 30.27
C LYS A 196 -13.96 -13.84 31.40
N TYR A 197 -15.25 -13.79 31.09
CA TYR A 197 -16.32 -13.64 32.09
C TYR A 197 -16.63 -14.95 32.85
N ILE A 198 -16.43 -16.12 32.24
CA ILE A 198 -16.67 -17.43 32.88
C ILE A 198 -15.50 -17.87 33.77
N THR A 199 -14.26 -17.48 33.45
CA THR A 199 -13.06 -17.88 34.25
C THR A 199 -12.75 -16.95 35.42
N GLY A 200 -13.61 -15.97 35.73
CA GLY A 200 -13.55 -15.24 37.00
C GLY A 200 -12.24 -14.52 37.31
N THR A 201 -11.52 -14.01 36.32
CA THR A 201 -10.47 -13.02 36.55
C THR A 201 -11.03 -11.62 36.33
N ASP A 202 -11.71 -11.16 37.37
CA ASP A 202 -11.83 -9.73 37.67
C ASP A 202 -10.42 -9.14 37.75
N LEU A 203 -10.21 -8.03 37.07
CA LEU A 203 -9.12 -7.08 37.29
C LEU A 203 -9.43 -5.87 36.42
N SER A 204 -9.98 -4.87 37.09
CA SER A 204 -9.92 -3.46 36.72
C SER A 204 -8.62 -3.12 36.00
N LEU A 205 -8.73 -2.66 34.75
CA LEU A 205 -7.88 -1.68 34.08
C LEU A 205 -8.62 -1.20 32.82
#